data_AF-A0A954HES0-F1
#
_entry.id   AF-A0A954HES0-F1
#
_cell.length_a   1.000
_cell.length_b   1.000
_cell.length_c   1.000
_cell.angle_alpha   90.00
_cell.angle_beta   90.00
_cell.angle_gamma   90.00
#
_symmetry.space_group_name_H-M   'P 1'
#
loop_
_entity.id
_entity.type
_entity.pdbx_description
1 polymer ?
#
loop_
_entity_poly.entity_id
_entity_poly.type
_entity_poly.pdbx_seq_one_letter_code
_entity_poly.pdbx_strand_id
1 'polypeptide(L)'
;MKLTRRQFVASSLAAGVYVAGSAAPVWSESPNDKMNVAFIGCGGRGGANLKTVSGAGGVNVVTLCDVNGSNLARASELFPQAKTFEDFREVFDYPDDFDAVVVSTCEHTHAYATMPALRAGKHVYCEKPLTHNVAESRLVMNTAAEKKVATQMGTQIHGMPNYRRVVELVRSGAIGKITEAHVWVSRAWGLQSAEAAKRNGDIIHVTDRPAQGEPVPNGLNWDLWLGPAKERPFHSAYFPGPKWYRWWDFGNGTKFDLGSHRNYPPFWAL
;
A
#
# COMPACT_ATOMS: atom_id res chain seq x y z
N MET A 1 -21.50 -20.03 -49.21
CA MET A 1 -22.75 -19.30 -48.87
C MET A 1 -22.36 -17.90 -48.41
N LYS A 2 -22.71 -16.84 -49.16
CA LYS A 2 -22.31 -15.46 -48.82
C LYS A 2 -23.25 -14.92 -47.74
N LEU A 3 -22.74 -14.69 -46.54
CA LEU A 3 -23.48 -14.02 -45.46
C LEU A 3 -23.72 -12.55 -45.85
N THR A 4 -24.97 -12.11 -45.74
CA THR A 4 -25.32 -10.72 -46.03
C THR A 4 -24.99 -9.81 -44.85
N ARG A 5 -24.68 -8.53 -45.11
CA ARG A 5 -24.34 -7.53 -44.07
C ARG A 5 -25.38 -7.46 -42.93
N ARG A 6 -26.67 -7.68 -43.23
CA ARG A 6 -27.74 -7.70 -42.20
C ARG A 6 -27.67 -8.94 -41.30
N GLN A 7 -27.29 -10.09 -41.85
CA GLN A 7 -27.08 -11.30 -41.05
C GLN A 7 -25.85 -11.17 -40.15
N PHE A 8 -24.77 -10.54 -40.62
CA PHE A 8 -23.58 -10.28 -39.79
C PHE A 8 -23.88 -9.37 -38.58
N VAL A 9 -24.68 -8.31 -38.78
CA VAL A 9 -25.10 -7.39 -37.69
C VAL A 9 -26.06 -8.07 -36.71
N ALA A 10 -26.95 -8.94 -37.18
CA ALA A 10 -27.81 -9.73 -36.30
C ALA A 10 -27.02 -10.77 -35.47
N SER A 11 -25.98 -11.38 -36.06
CA SER A 11 -25.11 -12.32 -35.34
C SER A 11 -24.20 -11.67 -34.29
N SER A 12 -23.90 -10.38 -34.43
CA SER A 12 -23.02 -9.66 -33.49
C SER A 12 -23.76 -9.13 -32.25
N LEU A 13 -25.09 -9.02 -32.28
CA LEU A 13 -25.90 -8.65 -31.12
C LEU A 13 -26.20 -9.84 -30.17
N ALA A 14 -26.14 -11.08 -30.66
CA ALA A 14 -26.43 -12.27 -29.86
C ALA A 14 -25.24 -12.77 -29.01
N ALA A 15 -24.02 -12.29 -29.26
CA ALA A 15 -22.83 -12.63 -28.47
C ALA A 15 -22.57 -11.65 -27.29
N GLY A 16 -23.41 -10.63 -27.10
CA GLY A 16 -23.13 -9.50 -26.22
C GLY A 16 -23.77 -9.50 -24.82
N VAL A 17 -24.47 -10.55 -24.38
CA VAL A 17 -25.36 -10.45 -23.19
C VAL A 17 -24.94 -11.30 -21.98
N TYR A 18 -23.70 -11.82 -21.91
CA TYR A 18 -23.24 -12.57 -20.73
C TYR A 18 -21.96 -12.03 -20.10
N VAL A 19 -21.94 -10.75 -19.71
CA VAL A 19 -21.14 -10.27 -18.55
C VAL A 19 -21.89 -9.13 -17.85
N ALA A 20 -23.09 -9.41 -17.33
CA ALA A 20 -23.72 -8.56 -16.32
C ALA A 20 -23.29 -9.07 -14.94
N GLY A 21 -22.17 -8.56 -14.42
CA GLY A 21 -21.67 -8.97 -13.09
C GLY A 21 -20.37 -8.32 -12.62
N SER A 22 -19.54 -7.78 -13.51
CA SER A 22 -18.38 -6.99 -13.11
C SER A 22 -18.81 -5.54 -12.91
N ALA A 23 -18.47 -4.97 -11.74
CA ALA A 23 -18.58 -3.54 -11.46
C ALA A 23 -18.17 -2.73 -12.70
N ALA A 24 -18.98 -1.75 -13.08
CA ALA A 24 -18.67 -0.87 -14.20
C ALA A 24 -17.23 -0.37 -13.99
N PRO A 25 -16.29 -0.72 -14.87
CA PRO A 25 -14.96 -0.20 -14.72
C PRO A 25 -15.08 1.33 -14.85
N VAL A 26 -14.63 2.05 -13.84
CA VAL A 26 -14.36 3.48 -13.92
C VAL A 26 -13.15 3.62 -14.86
N TRP A 27 -13.37 3.35 -16.15
CA TRP A 27 -12.49 3.84 -17.20
C TRP A 27 -12.81 5.32 -17.33
N SER A 28 -11.78 6.14 -17.42
CA SER A 28 -11.97 7.57 -17.61
C SER A 28 -12.83 7.83 -18.86
N GLU A 29 -13.71 8.84 -18.79
CA GLU A 29 -14.65 9.16 -19.87
C GLU A 29 -13.89 9.60 -21.15
N SER A 30 -12.67 10.11 -20.99
CA SER A 30 -11.74 10.42 -22.08
C SER A 30 -10.34 9.86 -21.81
N PRO A 31 -9.61 9.38 -22.84
CA PRO A 31 -8.20 8.98 -22.73
C PRO A 31 -7.25 10.06 -22.19
N ASN A 32 -7.70 11.32 -22.15
CA ASN A 32 -6.94 12.47 -21.66
C ASN A 32 -7.27 12.86 -20.22
N ASP A 33 -8.31 12.29 -19.61
CA ASP A 33 -8.68 12.63 -18.25
C ASP A 33 -7.63 12.07 -17.28
N LYS A 34 -7.27 12.90 -16.31
CA LYS A 34 -6.36 12.54 -15.24
C LYS A 34 -7.14 12.33 -13.95
N MET A 35 -6.80 11.26 -13.25
CA MET A 35 -7.34 10.98 -11.93
C MET A 35 -6.68 11.88 -10.89
N ASN A 36 -7.47 12.53 -10.04
CA ASN A 36 -6.95 13.32 -8.93
C ASN A 36 -6.60 12.38 -7.77
N VAL A 37 -5.36 12.45 -7.29
CA VAL A 37 -4.82 11.51 -6.29
C VAL A 37 -4.29 12.25 -5.06
N ALA A 38 -4.74 11.81 -3.89
CA ALA A 38 -4.21 12.20 -2.60
C ALA A 38 -3.11 11.22 -2.15
N PHE A 39 -2.03 11.72 -1.54
CA PHE A 39 -0.95 10.89 -0.99
C PHE A 39 -0.86 11.12 0.52
N ILE A 40 -0.96 10.04 1.28
CA ILE A 40 -0.83 10.04 2.74
C ILE A 40 0.42 9.24 3.10
N GLY A 41 1.43 9.92 3.64
CA GLY A 41 2.81 9.44 3.78
C GLY A 41 3.64 9.77 2.52
N CYS A 42 4.55 10.73 2.64
CA CYS A 42 5.38 11.26 1.56
C CYS A 42 6.88 10.95 1.73
N GLY A 43 7.30 10.44 2.89
CA GLY A 43 8.66 9.95 3.15
C GLY A 43 8.95 8.55 2.58
N GLY A 44 10.22 8.12 2.60
CA GLY A 44 10.65 6.74 2.33
C GLY A 44 9.92 6.05 1.16
N ARG A 45 9.12 5.02 1.46
CA ARG A 45 8.33 4.27 0.48
C ARG A 45 7.21 5.12 -0.13
N GLY A 46 6.57 5.98 0.65
CA GLY A 46 5.57 6.94 0.16
C GLY A 46 6.13 7.90 -0.89
N GLY A 47 7.36 8.38 -0.69
CA GLY A 47 8.06 9.19 -1.69
C GLY A 47 8.34 8.42 -3.00
N ALA A 48 8.68 7.13 -2.90
CA ALA A 48 8.85 6.27 -4.07
C ALA A 48 7.52 5.99 -4.80
N ASN A 49 6.43 5.80 -4.05
CA ASN A 49 5.09 5.66 -4.60
C ASN A 49 4.65 6.96 -5.28
N LEU A 50 4.84 8.11 -4.65
CA LEU A 50 4.57 9.43 -5.22
C LEU A 50 5.30 9.60 -6.56
N LYS A 51 6.60 9.32 -6.62
CA LYS A 51 7.39 9.39 -7.86
C LYS A 51 6.88 8.43 -8.93
N THR A 52 6.57 7.18 -8.56
CA THR A 52 6.14 6.15 -9.51
C THR A 52 4.76 6.44 -10.08
N VAL A 53 3.79 6.77 -9.22
CA VAL A 53 2.39 7.02 -9.60
C VAL A 53 2.28 8.30 -10.42
N SER A 54 2.92 9.39 -9.97
CA SER A 54 2.93 10.65 -10.75
C SER A 54 3.68 10.52 -12.08
N GLY A 55 4.76 9.75 -12.12
CA GLY A 55 5.56 9.52 -13.32
C GLY A 55 4.93 8.58 -14.35
N ALA A 56 3.93 7.77 -13.97
CA ALA A 56 3.24 6.85 -14.88
C ALA A 56 2.32 7.58 -15.88
N GLY A 57 2.01 8.86 -15.63
CA GLY A 57 1.01 9.61 -16.38
C GLY A 57 -0.42 9.30 -15.93
N GLY A 58 -1.38 10.11 -16.39
CA GLY A 58 -2.81 9.89 -16.09
C GLY A 58 -3.27 10.30 -14.68
N VAL A 59 -2.42 10.96 -13.89
CA VAL A 59 -2.79 11.44 -12.54
C VAL A 59 -2.44 12.90 -12.32
N ASN A 60 -3.21 13.59 -11.48
CA ASN A 60 -2.87 14.85 -10.85
C ASN A 60 -2.61 14.61 -9.36
N VAL A 61 -1.49 15.10 -8.84
CA VAL A 61 -1.23 15.10 -7.39
C VAL A 61 -1.92 16.32 -6.81
N VAL A 62 -3.05 16.12 -6.14
CA VAL A 62 -3.90 17.22 -5.63
C VAL A 62 -3.77 17.42 -4.13
N THR A 63 -3.30 16.40 -3.41
CA THR A 63 -3.15 16.45 -1.95
C THR A 63 -1.93 15.65 -1.49
N LEU A 64 -1.18 16.23 -0.57
CA LEU A 64 -0.03 15.64 0.11
C LEU A 64 -0.26 15.70 1.62
N CYS A 65 -0.01 14.60 2.31
CA CYS A 65 -0.14 14.53 3.76
C CYS A 65 1.04 13.77 4.37
N ASP A 66 1.73 14.37 5.33
CA ASP A 66 2.79 13.70 6.10
C ASP A 66 2.94 14.39 7.47
N VAL A 67 3.02 13.59 8.54
CA VAL A 67 3.26 14.06 9.91
C VAL A 67 4.69 14.57 10.12
N ASN A 68 5.58 14.35 9.15
CA ASN A 68 6.93 14.89 9.12
C ASN A 68 7.02 16.04 8.11
N GLY A 69 7.14 17.26 8.62
CA GLY A 69 7.20 18.49 7.84
C GLY A 69 8.35 18.53 6.82
N SER A 70 9.48 17.86 7.07
CA SER A 70 10.57 17.78 6.07
C SER A 70 10.18 16.90 4.87
N ASN A 71 9.48 15.78 5.11
CA ASN A 71 8.95 14.95 4.02
C ASN A 71 7.86 15.69 3.24
N LEU A 72 6.97 16.39 3.94
CA LEU A 72 5.90 17.17 3.34
C LEU A 72 6.47 18.30 2.47
N ALA A 73 7.40 19.10 3.01
CA ALA A 73 8.04 20.20 2.28
C ALA A 73 8.70 19.73 0.97
N ARG A 74 9.50 18.64 1.03
CA ARG A 74 10.12 18.05 -0.17
C ARG A 74 9.09 17.58 -1.19
N ALA A 75 7.96 17.04 -0.76
CA ALA A 75 6.90 16.62 -1.68
C ALA A 75 6.18 17.83 -2.30
N SER A 76 5.92 18.87 -1.51
CA SER A 76 5.29 20.11 -1.97
C SER A 76 6.15 20.89 -2.95
N GLU A 77 7.47 20.85 -2.83
CA GLU A 77 8.38 21.42 -3.84
C GLU A 77 8.19 20.78 -5.23
N LEU A 78 7.91 19.47 -5.27
CA LEU A 78 7.66 18.74 -6.51
C LEU A 78 6.25 18.99 -7.06
N PHE A 79 5.28 19.26 -6.18
CA PHE A 79 3.88 19.45 -6.51
C PHE A 79 3.31 20.70 -5.81
N PRO A 80 3.74 21.91 -6.21
CA PRO A 80 3.43 23.16 -5.49
C PRO A 80 1.95 23.56 -5.52
N GLN A 81 1.13 22.89 -6.35
CA GLN A 81 -0.32 23.11 -6.43
C GLN A 81 -1.12 22.13 -5.55
N ALA A 82 -0.47 21.11 -4.98
CA ALA A 82 -1.15 20.17 -4.11
C ALA A 82 -1.44 20.81 -2.75
N LYS A 83 -2.65 20.60 -2.22
CA LYS A 83 -2.97 20.95 -0.83
C LYS A 83 -2.13 20.10 0.12
N THR A 84 -1.67 20.68 1.22
CA THR A 84 -0.80 20.01 2.18
C THR A 84 -1.47 19.90 3.53
N PHE A 85 -1.42 18.72 4.14
CA PHE A 85 -1.96 18.46 5.47
C PHE A 85 -0.93 17.74 6.34
N GLU A 86 -0.93 18.01 7.64
CA GLU A 86 -0.12 17.21 8.59
C GLU A 86 -0.91 15.99 9.07
N ASP A 87 -2.22 16.16 9.28
CA ASP A 87 -3.14 15.13 9.74
C ASP A 87 -3.95 14.57 8.56
N PHE A 88 -3.94 13.25 8.40
CA PHE A 88 -4.69 12.61 7.32
C PHE A 88 -6.21 12.72 7.50
N ARG A 89 -6.70 13.00 8.71
CA ARG A 89 -8.13 13.19 8.96
C ARG A 89 -8.66 14.40 8.19
N GLU A 90 -7.87 15.47 8.14
CA GLU A 90 -8.21 16.72 7.44
C GLU A 90 -8.27 16.53 5.92
N VAL A 91 -7.54 15.56 5.35
CA VAL A 91 -7.65 15.20 3.93
C VAL A 91 -9.09 14.80 3.59
N PHE A 92 -9.78 14.13 4.51
CA PHE A 92 -11.14 13.64 4.29
C PHE A 92 -12.23 14.69 4.53
N ASP A 93 -11.87 15.90 4.95
CA ASP A 93 -12.78 17.05 4.95
C ASP A 93 -13.00 17.60 3.53
N TYR A 94 -12.16 17.20 2.58
CA TYR A 94 -12.23 17.56 1.16
C TYR A 94 -12.31 16.33 0.26
N PRO A 95 -13.28 15.42 0.47
CA PRO A 95 -13.33 14.16 -0.26
C PRO A 95 -13.59 14.36 -1.75
N ASP A 96 -14.22 15.48 -2.16
CA ASP A 96 -14.53 15.76 -3.56
C ASP A 96 -13.31 16.22 -4.38
N ASP A 97 -12.19 16.53 -3.74
CA ASP A 97 -10.98 17.00 -4.43
C ASP A 97 -10.19 15.86 -5.10
N PHE A 98 -10.40 14.60 -4.69
CA PHE A 98 -9.64 13.46 -5.18
C PHE A 98 -10.53 12.24 -5.47
N ASP A 99 -10.09 11.43 -6.41
CA ASP A 99 -10.75 10.19 -6.85
C ASP A 99 -10.14 8.96 -6.16
N ALA A 100 -8.85 9.04 -5.86
CA ALA A 100 -8.07 7.96 -5.29
C ALA A 100 -7.10 8.45 -4.21
N VAL A 101 -6.72 7.54 -3.31
CA VAL A 101 -5.70 7.79 -2.29
C VAL A 101 -4.59 6.74 -2.34
N VAL A 102 -3.36 7.19 -2.12
CA VAL A 102 -2.17 6.37 -1.92
C VAL A 102 -1.77 6.47 -0.45
N VAL A 103 -2.01 5.40 0.32
CA VAL A 103 -1.67 5.30 1.74
C VAL A 103 -0.33 4.58 1.87
N SER A 104 0.67 5.30 2.38
CA SER A 104 2.05 4.82 2.57
C SER A 104 2.60 5.17 3.96
N THR A 105 1.71 5.23 4.96
CA THR A 105 2.07 5.48 6.35
C THR A 105 2.70 4.22 6.99
N CYS A 106 2.76 4.15 8.32
CA CYS A 106 3.17 2.95 9.03
C CYS A 106 1.97 2.00 9.23
N GLU A 107 2.22 0.70 9.40
CA GLU A 107 1.17 -0.34 9.44
C GLU A 107 0.02 -0.03 10.43
N HIS A 108 0.36 0.46 11.63
CA HIS A 108 -0.60 0.80 12.68
C HIS A 108 -1.59 1.93 12.31
N THR A 109 -1.33 2.73 11.27
CA THR A 109 -2.26 3.77 10.80
C THR A 109 -2.89 3.46 9.45
N HIS A 110 -2.47 2.38 8.77
CA HIS A 110 -2.98 2.04 7.42
C HIS A 110 -4.49 1.93 7.37
N ALA A 111 -5.10 1.16 8.27
CA ALA A 111 -6.55 0.96 8.30
C ALA A 111 -7.29 2.27 8.58
N TYR A 112 -6.74 3.12 9.44
CA TYR A 112 -7.32 4.40 9.84
C TYR A 112 -7.28 5.45 8.72
N ALA A 113 -6.27 5.41 7.85
CA ALA A 113 -6.22 6.24 6.64
C ALA A 113 -7.00 5.62 5.47
N THR A 114 -7.09 4.28 5.39
CA THR A 114 -7.76 3.57 4.28
C THR A 114 -9.29 3.58 4.41
N MET A 115 -9.81 3.33 5.62
CA MET A 115 -11.24 3.14 5.84
C MET A 115 -12.08 4.39 5.50
N PRO A 116 -11.69 5.62 5.86
CA PRO A 116 -12.42 6.82 5.46
C PRO A 116 -12.48 6.98 3.94
N ALA A 117 -11.38 6.71 3.23
CA ALA A 117 -11.34 6.74 1.77
C ALA A 117 -12.31 5.76 1.13
N LEU A 118 -12.29 4.50 1.58
CA LEU A 118 -13.24 3.49 1.10
C LEU A 118 -14.69 3.91 1.40
N ARG A 119 -14.96 4.40 2.60
CA ARG A 119 -16.30 4.86 3.01
C ARG A 119 -16.82 6.00 2.12
N ALA A 120 -15.92 6.89 1.71
CA ALA A 120 -16.16 7.98 0.77
C ALA A 120 -16.20 7.53 -0.71
N GLY A 121 -16.12 6.23 -1.00
CA GLY A 121 -16.19 5.69 -2.36
C GLY A 121 -14.94 5.93 -3.19
N LYS A 122 -13.78 6.17 -2.57
CA LYS A 122 -12.52 6.47 -3.25
C LYS A 122 -11.74 5.20 -3.54
N HIS A 123 -10.99 5.20 -4.65
CA HIS A 123 -10.06 4.13 -4.96
C HIS A 123 -8.85 4.18 -4.01
N VAL A 124 -8.30 3.02 -3.65
CA VAL A 124 -7.21 2.96 -2.65
C VAL A 124 -6.05 2.12 -3.12
N TYR A 125 -4.87 2.72 -3.18
CA TYR A 125 -3.60 1.99 -3.08
C TYR A 125 -3.11 2.09 -1.64
N CYS A 126 -2.87 0.97 -0.96
CA CYS A 126 -2.31 0.96 0.39
C CYS A 126 -1.06 0.11 0.44
N GLU A 127 0.02 0.60 1.04
CA GLU A 127 1.26 -0.17 1.17
C GLU A 127 1.08 -1.46 1.97
N LYS A 128 2.00 -2.39 1.72
CA LYS A 128 2.07 -3.64 2.48
C LYS A 128 2.83 -3.42 3.80
N PRO A 129 2.59 -4.25 4.82
CA PRO A 129 1.40 -5.07 5.04
C PRO A 129 0.11 -4.24 5.09
N LEU A 130 -1.01 -4.78 4.60
CA LEU A 130 -2.24 -3.99 4.41
C LEU A 130 -2.73 -3.30 5.68
N THR A 131 -2.70 -4.00 6.82
CA THR A 131 -3.20 -3.51 8.11
C THR A 131 -2.37 -4.05 9.27
N HIS A 132 -2.60 -3.53 10.48
CA HIS A 132 -1.90 -3.98 11.68
C HIS A 132 -2.33 -5.37 12.12
N ASN A 133 -3.61 -5.72 11.97
CA ASN A 133 -4.12 -7.03 12.36
C ASN A 133 -5.17 -7.57 11.38
N VAL A 134 -5.55 -8.85 11.55
CA VAL A 134 -6.50 -9.54 10.67
C VAL A 134 -7.91 -8.97 10.74
N ALA A 135 -8.33 -8.44 11.90
CA ALA A 135 -9.66 -7.86 12.05
C ALA A 135 -9.80 -6.60 11.18
N GLU A 136 -8.79 -5.73 11.20
CA GLU A 136 -8.71 -4.58 10.30
C GLU A 136 -8.67 -5.00 8.83
N SER A 137 -7.89 -6.02 8.45
CA SER A 137 -7.84 -6.52 7.07
C SER A 137 -9.23 -6.96 6.59
N ARG A 138 -10.00 -7.67 7.43
CA ARG A 138 -11.38 -8.10 7.11
C ARG A 138 -12.31 -6.90 6.96
N LEU A 139 -12.18 -5.90 7.81
CA LEU A 139 -12.98 -4.69 7.73
C LEU A 139 -12.71 -3.93 6.42
N VAL A 140 -11.44 -3.71 6.09
CA VAL A 140 -11.00 -3.07 4.83
C VAL A 140 -11.53 -3.85 3.62
N MET A 141 -11.37 -5.17 3.61
CA MET A 141 -11.83 -6.04 2.53
C MET A 141 -13.35 -5.96 2.34
N ASN A 142 -14.13 -6.08 3.42
CA ASN A 142 -15.59 -6.05 3.36
C ASN A 142 -16.11 -4.68 2.89
N THR A 143 -15.53 -3.58 3.39
CA THR A 143 -15.92 -2.24 2.96
C THR A 143 -15.54 -1.96 1.51
N ALA A 144 -14.37 -2.41 1.04
CA ALA A 144 -14.00 -2.30 -0.36
C ALA A 144 -14.98 -3.06 -1.28
N ALA A 145 -15.39 -4.27 -0.89
CA ALA A 145 -16.37 -5.08 -1.62
C ALA A 145 -17.76 -4.43 -1.66
N GLU A 146 -18.21 -3.85 -0.55
CA GLU A 146 -19.47 -3.10 -0.46
C GLU A 146 -19.46 -1.88 -1.38
N LYS A 147 -18.36 -1.12 -1.37
CA LYS A 147 -18.21 0.15 -2.08
C LYS A 147 -17.86 -0.02 -3.55
N LYS A 148 -17.44 -1.21 -3.97
CA LYS A 148 -17.12 -1.57 -5.37
C LYS A 148 -16.07 -0.65 -5.98
N VAL A 149 -15.10 -0.23 -5.17
CA VAL A 149 -13.99 0.62 -5.59
C VAL A 149 -12.78 -0.23 -5.96
N ALA A 150 -11.93 0.27 -6.88
CA ALA A 150 -10.65 -0.33 -7.15
C ALA A 150 -9.73 -0.20 -5.93
N THR A 151 -9.13 -1.32 -5.51
CA THR A 151 -8.16 -1.36 -4.41
C THR A 151 -6.92 -2.15 -4.80
N GLN A 152 -5.74 -1.71 -4.35
CA GLN A 152 -4.49 -2.42 -4.54
C GLN A 152 -3.60 -2.35 -3.29
N MET A 153 -3.09 -3.50 -2.85
CA MET A 153 -2.03 -3.55 -1.84
C MET A 153 -0.66 -3.39 -2.51
N GLY A 154 0.26 -2.65 -1.88
CA GLY A 154 1.58 -2.28 -2.39
C GLY A 154 2.63 -3.40 -2.47
N THR A 155 2.23 -4.61 -2.82
CA THR A 155 3.15 -5.74 -3.07
C THR A 155 3.71 -5.64 -4.49
N GLN A 156 4.60 -4.67 -4.73
CA GLN A 156 5.06 -4.27 -6.08
C GLN A 156 5.56 -5.44 -6.94
N ILE A 157 6.21 -6.43 -6.31
CA ILE A 157 6.81 -7.58 -7.01
C ILE A 157 5.72 -8.43 -7.71
N HIS A 158 4.47 -8.40 -7.23
CA HIS A 158 3.33 -9.07 -7.88
C HIS A 158 3.14 -8.64 -9.34
N GLY A 159 3.35 -7.35 -9.64
CA GLY A 159 3.19 -6.80 -10.98
C GLY A 159 4.36 -7.11 -11.92
N MET A 160 5.48 -7.67 -11.42
CA MET A 160 6.69 -7.84 -12.20
C MET A 160 6.69 -9.11 -13.07
N PRO A 161 7.36 -9.09 -14.24
CA PRO A 161 7.39 -10.25 -15.15
C PRO A 161 7.86 -11.55 -14.51
N ASN A 162 8.82 -11.48 -13.57
CA ASN A 162 9.36 -12.65 -12.91
C ASN A 162 8.30 -13.45 -12.14
N TYR A 163 7.46 -12.81 -11.34
CA TYR A 163 6.43 -13.53 -10.56
C TYR A 163 5.35 -14.10 -11.46
N ARG A 164 4.94 -13.35 -12.49
CA ARG A 164 3.99 -13.84 -13.50
C ARG A 164 4.52 -15.09 -14.19
N ARG A 165 5.80 -15.10 -14.57
CA ARG A 165 6.46 -16.24 -15.20
C ARG A 165 6.56 -17.45 -14.27
N VAL A 166 6.88 -17.26 -12.99
CA VAL A 166 6.91 -18.34 -12.00
C VAL A 166 5.53 -18.98 -11.84
N VAL A 167 4.48 -18.17 -11.70
CA VAL A 167 3.11 -18.67 -11.57
C VAL A 167 2.66 -19.42 -12.82
N GLU A 168 2.99 -18.92 -14.01
CA GLU A 168 2.72 -19.60 -15.29
C GLU A 168 3.41 -20.98 -15.36
N LEU A 169 4.69 -21.07 -15.00
CA LEU A 169 5.45 -22.31 -15.01
C LEU A 169 4.88 -23.35 -14.02
N VAL A 170 4.46 -22.90 -12.83
CA VAL A 170 3.84 -23.78 -11.84
C VAL A 170 2.50 -24.28 -12.34
N ARG A 171 1.62 -23.38 -12.79
CA ARG A 171 0.26 -23.73 -13.21
C ARG A 171 0.18 -24.51 -14.52
N SER A 172 1.19 -24.37 -15.39
CA SER A 172 1.30 -25.21 -16.59
C SER A 172 1.74 -26.65 -16.29
N GLY A 173 2.15 -26.95 -15.05
CA GLY A 173 2.65 -28.27 -14.66
C GLY A 173 4.10 -28.53 -15.10
N ALA A 174 4.84 -27.50 -15.53
CA ALA A 174 6.18 -27.64 -16.10
C ALA A 174 7.21 -28.28 -15.13
N ILE A 175 6.96 -28.20 -13.81
CA ILE A 175 7.83 -28.77 -12.78
C ILE A 175 7.19 -29.98 -12.05
N GLY A 176 6.08 -30.50 -12.55
CA GLY A 176 5.36 -31.62 -11.95
C GLY A 176 4.62 -31.26 -10.65
N LYS A 177 4.28 -32.28 -9.86
CA LYS A 177 3.57 -32.12 -8.59
C LYS A 177 4.49 -31.49 -7.55
N ILE A 178 4.09 -30.35 -7.01
CA ILE A 178 4.82 -29.65 -5.96
C ILE A 178 4.45 -30.25 -4.60
N THR A 179 5.46 -30.58 -3.80
CA THR A 179 5.30 -31.14 -2.45
C THR A 179 5.69 -30.15 -1.36
N GLU A 180 6.62 -29.23 -1.65
CA GLU A 180 7.13 -28.27 -0.67
C GLU A 180 7.50 -26.94 -1.33
N ALA A 181 7.38 -25.85 -0.57
CA ALA A 181 7.87 -24.52 -0.94
C ALA A 181 8.69 -23.94 0.22
N HIS A 182 9.95 -23.57 -0.06
CA HIS A 182 10.88 -23.07 0.94
C HIS A 182 11.05 -21.56 0.74
N VAL A 183 10.80 -20.78 1.80
CA VAL A 183 10.87 -19.31 1.76
C VAL A 183 11.74 -18.81 2.89
N TRP A 184 12.75 -18.00 2.56
CA TRP A 184 13.69 -17.46 3.55
C TRP A 184 14.05 -16.00 3.28
N VAL A 185 14.49 -15.33 4.35
CA VAL A 185 15.07 -13.98 4.31
C VAL A 185 16.22 -13.90 5.30
N SER A 186 17.30 -13.23 4.92
CA SER A 186 18.46 -13.02 5.79
C SER A 186 18.26 -11.80 6.71
N ARG A 187 17.17 -11.80 7.50
CA ARG A 187 16.82 -10.72 8.44
C ARG A 187 16.36 -11.31 9.77
N ALA A 188 16.57 -10.58 10.87
CA ALA A 188 16.03 -11.00 12.16
C ALA A 188 14.50 -11.00 12.14
N TRP A 189 13.87 -11.89 12.88
CA TRP A 189 12.41 -12.00 12.94
C TRP A 189 11.80 -11.17 14.08
N GLY A 190 12.62 -10.64 14.99
CA GLY A 190 12.20 -9.87 16.15
C GLY A 190 13.39 -9.21 16.84
N LEU A 191 13.43 -9.28 18.17
CA LEU A 191 14.53 -8.79 19.00
C LEU A 191 15.84 -9.51 18.67
N GLN A 192 16.94 -8.77 18.59
CA GLN A 192 18.29 -9.30 18.37
C GLN A 192 19.34 -8.41 19.06
N SER A 193 20.42 -9.04 19.52
CA SER A 193 21.57 -8.31 20.06
C SER A 193 22.34 -7.56 18.96
N ALA A 194 23.17 -6.60 19.35
CA ALA A 194 24.03 -5.86 18.43
C ALA A 194 25.02 -6.79 17.69
N GLU A 195 25.54 -7.81 18.36
CA GLU A 195 26.45 -8.80 17.80
C GLU A 195 25.75 -9.68 16.75
N ALA A 196 24.51 -10.09 17.04
CA ALA A 196 23.69 -10.85 16.10
C ALA A 196 23.32 -10.01 14.86
N ALA A 197 22.92 -8.75 15.07
CA ALA A 197 22.64 -7.81 13.98
C ALA A 197 23.87 -7.62 13.08
N LYS A 198 25.05 -7.39 13.67
CA LYS A 198 26.31 -7.25 12.92
C LYS A 198 26.65 -8.51 12.12
N ARG A 199 26.52 -9.69 12.73
CA ARG A 199 26.79 -10.98 12.06
C ARG A 199 25.88 -11.22 10.86
N ASN A 200 24.62 -10.78 10.96
CA ASN A 200 23.61 -10.97 9.92
C ASN A 200 23.52 -9.80 8.92
N GLY A 201 24.32 -8.75 9.09
CA GLY A 201 24.24 -7.53 8.28
C GLY A 201 22.91 -6.77 8.44
N ASP A 202 22.26 -6.89 9.60
CA ASP A 202 21.00 -6.17 9.87
C ASP A 202 21.29 -4.76 10.37
N ILE A 203 20.43 -3.82 9.97
CA ILE A 203 20.60 -2.38 10.23
C ILE A 203 19.98 -1.94 11.56
N ILE A 204 19.33 -2.86 12.27
CA ILE A 204 18.59 -2.60 13.50
C ILE A 204 18.94 -3.67 14.53
N HIS A 205 19.27 -3.26 15.74
CA HIS A 205 19.35 -4.11 16.92
C HIS A 205 18.31 -3.62 17.93
N VAL A 206 17.54 -4.53 18.50
CA VAL A 206 16.54 -4.21 19.52
C VAL A 206 16.55 -5.35 20.52
N THR A 207 16.82 -5.05 21.78
CA THR A 207 16.81 -6.03 22.87
C THR A 207 15.66 -5.81 23.83
N ASP A 208 15.20 -4.56 23.98
CA ASP A 208 14.04 -4.20 24.77
C ASP A 208 13.53 -2.80 24.37
N ARG A 209 12.35 -2.43 24.84
CA ARG A 209 11.79 -1.08 24.73
C ARG A 209 12.64 -0.07 25.48
N PRO A 210 12.95 1.09 24.90
CA PRO A 210 13.62 2.15 25.63
C PRO A 210 12.82 2.60 26.87
N ALA A 211 13.52 2.71 27.99
CA ALA A 211 12.92 3.13 29.27
C ALA A 211 12.74 4.65 29.37
N GLN A 212 13.52 5.43 28.63
CA GLN A 212 13.50 6.89 28.63
C GLN A 212 13.16 7.41 27.24
N GLY A 213 12.54 8.59 27.17
CA GLY A 213 12.30 9.28 25.91
C GLY A 213 13.46 10.15 25.47
N GLU A 214 13.44 10.52 24.19
CA GLU A 214 14.31 11.53 23.58
C GLU A 214 13.45 12.74 23.14
N PRO A 215 14.06 13.93 22.91
CA PRO A 215 13.36 15.04 22.30
C PRO A 215 12.79 14.68 20.93
N VAL A 216 11.55 15.09 20.65
CA VAL A 216 10.92 14.91 19.34
C VAL A 216 11.69 15.72 18.29
N PRO A 217 12.10 15.13 17.15
CA PRO A 217 12.75 15.86 16.07
C PRO A 217 11.88 17.03 15.59
N ASN A 218 12.52 18.16 15.27
CA ASN A 218 11.80 19.33 14.78
C ASN A 218 10.99 18.99 13.51
N GLY A 219 9.74 19.46 13.48
CA GLY A 219 8.81 19.20 12.38
C GLY A 219 8.24 17.79 12.32
N LEU A 220 8.44 16.94 13.34
CA LEU A 220 7.69 15.68 13.47
C LEU A 220 6.54 15.86 14.46
N ASN A 221 5.31 15.68 13.99
CA ASN A 221 4.16 15.54 14.88
C ASN A 221 4.10 14.11 15.45
N TRP A 222 4.65 13.95 16.65
CA TRP A 222 4.78 12.63 17.29
C TRP A 222 3.43 12.03 17.69
N ASP A 223 2.48 12.85 18.13
CA ASP A 223 1.14 12.39 18.50
C ASP A 223 0.40 11.79 17.29
N LEU A 224 0.39 12.53 16.17
CA LEU A 224 -0.18 12.03 14.92
C LEU A 224 0.57 10.81 14.38
N TRP A 225 1.90 10.75 14.56
CA TRP A 225 2.68 9.58 14.15
C TRP A 225 2.33 8.34 14.98
N LEU A 226 2.14 8.47 16.30
CA LEU A 226 1.69 7.38 17.16
C LEU A 226 0.29 6.89 16.79
N GLY A 227 -0.60 7.82 16.44
CA GLY A 227 -1.97 7.54 16.04
C GLY A 227 -2.70 6.66 17.06
N PRO A 228 -3.20 5.46 16.67
CA PRO A 228 -3.94 4.58 17.58
C PRO A 228 -3.07 3.81 18.58
N ALA A 229 -1.74 3.88 18.46
CA ALA A 229 -0.85 3.19 19.39
C ALA A 229 -0.86 3.86 20.76
N LYS A 230 -0.59 3.08 21.82
CA LYS A 230 -0.52 3.62 23.19
C LYS A 230 0.52 4.75 23.27
N GLU A 231 0.09 5.88 23.83
CA GLU A 231 0.91 7.07 24.09
C GLU A 231 2.24 6.70 24.75
N ARG A 232 3.31 7.32 24.27
CA ARG A 232 4.66 7.18 24.84
C ARG A 232 5.57 8.31 24.40
N PRO A 233 6.67 8.56 25.13
CA PRO A 233 7.73 9.45 24.67
C PRO A 233 8.35 8.99 23.35
N PHE A 234 8.78 9.96 22.55
CA PHE A 234 9.56 9.70 21.34
C PHE A 234 10.87 8.97 21.67
N HIS A 235 11.33 8.13 20.74
CA HIS A 235 12.70 7.62 20.75
C HIS A 235 13.13 7.27 19.32
N SER A 236 14.40 7.52 19.01
CA SER A 236 15.09 7.15 17.77
C SER A 236 15.05 5.65 17.41
N ALA A 237 14.61 4.79 18.33
CA ALA A 237 14.43 3.36 18.11
C ALA A 237 13.15 3.03 17.30
N TYR A 238 12.21 3.96 17.23
CA TYR A 238 10.96 3.83 16.46
C TYR A 238 11.05 4.55 15.11
N PHE A 239 11.60 5.76 15.11
CA PHE A 239 11.66 6.67 13.96
C PHE A 239 13.08 7.24 13.80
N PRO A 240 13.56 7.54 12.59
CA PRO A 240 12.92 7.33 11.29
C PRO A 240 12.79 5.85 10.92
N GLY A 241 11.93 5.59 9.92
CA GLY A 241 11.79 4.26 9.35
C GLY A 241 13.10 3.72 8.75
N PRO A 242 13.23 2.39 8.64
CA PRO A 242 12.19 1.40 8.84
C PRO A 242 12.35 0.65 10.19
N LYS A 243 12.55 1.38 11.30
CA LYS A 243 12.74 0.79 12.63
C LYS A 243 11.42 0.40 13.31
N TRP A 244 10.37 1.19 13.08
CA TRP A 244 9.05 1.04 13.69
C TRP A 244 8.43 -0.35 13.52
N TYR A 245 8.61 -1.03 12.38
CA TYR A 245 7.94 -2.33 12.16
C TYR A 245 8.47 -3.42 13.09
N ARG A 246 9.59 -3.21 13.78
CA ARG A 246 10.13 -4.13 14.80
C ARG A 246 9.35 -4.12 16.11
N TRP A 247 8.46 -3.16 16.27
CA TRP A 247 7.68 -2.94 17.47
C TRP A 247 6.25 -3.33 17.21
N TRP A 248 5.73 -4.27 18.01
CA TRP A 248 4.39 -4.82 17.82
C TRP A 248 3.29 -3.76 17.83
N ASP A 249 3.50 -2.63 18.51
CA ASP A 249 2.54 -1.53 18.55
C ASP A 249 2.45 -0.76 17.22
N PHE A 250 3.48 -0.83 16.37
CA PHE A 250 3.57 -0.05 15.14
C PHE A 250 3.54 -0.90 13.86
N GLY A 251 3.94 -2.17 13.95
CA GLY A 251 3.92 -3.12 12.87
C GLY A 251 4.20 -4.55 13.34
N ASN A 252 4.20 -5.49 12.40
CA ASN A 252 4.14 -6.91 12.72
C ASN A 252 5.49 -7.63 12.66
N GLY A 253 6.61 -6.89 12.67
CA GLY A 253 7.95 -7.45 12.53
C GLY A 253 8.29 -7.85 11.10
N THR A 254 9.53 -8.31 10.93
CA THR A 254 10.06 -8.74 9.62
C THR A 254 9.23 -9.84 8.97
N LYS A 255 8.56 -10.67 9.78
CA LYS A 255 7.69 -11.73 9.27
C LYS A 255 6.66 -11.21 8.30
N PHE A 256 6.00 -10.13 8.63
CA PHE A 256 4.91 -9.62 7.82
C PHE A 256 5.42 -8.61 6.81
N ASP A 257 6.39 -7.77 7.19
CA ASP A 257 7.02 -6.82 6.28
C ASP A 257 7.65 -7.51 5.05
N LEU A 258 8.45 -8.56 5.26
CA LEU A 258 9.11 -9.30 4.17
C LEU A 258 8.33 -10.54 3.74
N GLY A 259 7.62 -11.21 4.64
CA GLY A 259 6.83 -12.38 4.29
C GLY A 259 5.69 -12.05 3.34
N SER A 260 5.11 -10.85 3.41
CA SER A 260 4.13 -10.38 2.41
C SER A 260 4.70 -10.35 0.98
N HIS A 261 6.01 -10.19 0.80
CA HIS A 261 6.66 -10.33 -0.50
C HIS A 261 7.00 -11.78 -0.82
N ARG A 262 7.57 -12.50 0.15
CA ARG A 262 8.26 -13.78 -0.10
C ARG A 262 7.34 -14.99 -0.06
N ASN A 263 6.28 -14.94 0.77
CA ASN A 263 5.27 -16.00 0.84
C ASN A 263 4.21 -15.84 -0.26
N TYR A 264 4.13 -14.65 -0.87
CA TYR A 264 3.16 -14.37 -1.92
C TYR A 264 3.31 -15.24 -3.19
N PRO A 265 4.50 -15.43 -3.80
CA PRO A 265 4.62 -16.23 -5.01
C PRO A 265 4.16 -17.68 -4.85
N PRO A 266 4.55 -18.46 -3.81
CA PRO A 266 4.01 -19.81 -3.65
C PRO A 266 2.51 -19.79 -3.38
N PHE A 267 2.00 -18.85 -2.58
CA PHE A 267 0.56 -18.72 -2.34
C PHE A 267 -0.24 -18.46 -3.63
N TRP A 268 0.31 -17.68 -4.56
CA TRP A 268 -0.36 -17.37 -5.82
C TRP A 268 -0.19 -18.48 -6.87
N ALA A 269 0.96 -19.15 -6.87
CA ALA A 269 1.30 -20.18 -7.84
C ALA A 269 0.54 -21.49 -7.61
N LEU A 270 0.42 -21.91 -6.35
CA LEU A 270 -0.18 -23.18 -5.89
C LEU A 270 -1.70 -23.09 -5.72
#